data_AF-A0A2Z6N9H2-F1
#
_entry.id   AF-A0A2Z6N9H2-F1
#
_cell.length_a   1.000
_cell.length_b   1.000
_cell.length_c   1.000
_cell.angle_alpha   90.00
_cell.angle_beta   90.00
_cell.angle_gamma   90.00
#
_symmetry.space_group_name_H-M   'P 1'
#
loop_
_entity.id
_entity.type
_entity.pdbx_description
1 polymer ?
#
loop_
_entity_poly.entity_id
_entity_poly.type
_entity_poly.pdbx_seq_one_letter_code
_entity_poly.pdbx_strand_id
1 'polypeptide(L)'
;MSVALSSICKERVYWEGQTEHCSVDPILIYLTVDSVVTPVRVLESDSIASVKLRIQQCKGFVVKNQKLVFSGRELARNDTLIKEYGVTDGNVLHLVLRLSDILFIVVRTVSGKEFEFHIDRHRNVGYLKQRIRKKGEGFIDLEEQELFCNDEMLDDQILFHDICKGDDDVVHLIIKKSVKVRTTPIHNDLKISLEASIPDERIDQRLLQVEDNKNRIKPIIGKLPPGVSFWLEPIVVNPKINFLPSLWDMINSTYEGLKKGHRPIRSSEGTGGTYFMQDSTGQEHVSVFKPLDEEPMAVNNPRGLPSSTNGEGLKRGTRVGEGALREVAAYVLDHPRSGPRLVTGEEIGFSGVPPTVMVQCLHQEFHHPNGYACSSKHVKIGSLQKFMNNDGNCEDIGPGAFPVEEVHKITVLDIRMANADRHAGNILIRKEAGGQIKLIPIDHGYCLPDKFEDCTFDWLYWPQTRQPYSRETVDYINSLDAERDIELLKLYGWDIPLQCARTLRISTMLLKKGVARGLTPYAIGSIVCRENLNKESVIEEIISEAQDSLGPGMDESAFLDSISQIMDSHLDKLAI
;
A
#
# COMPACT_ATOMS: atom_id res chain seq x y z
N MET A 1 23.68 -13.99 52.46
CA MET A 1 24.26 -15.33 52.36
C MET A 1 23.36 -16.19 51.50
N SER A 2 23.97 -16.98 50.63
CA SER A 2 23.36 -17.78 49.57
C SER A 2 22.89 -19.15 50.06
N VAL A 3 22.10 -19.82 49.21
CA VAL A 3 21.87 -21.27 49.07
C VAL A 3 20.86 -21.93 50.04
N ALA A 4 19.75 -22.47 49.49
CA ALA A 4 19.57 -23.92 49.27
C ALA A 4 18.14 -24.29 48.82
N LEU A 5 18.06 -25.12 47.79
CA LEU A 5 16.89 -25.82 47.25
C LEU A 5 16.62 -27.15 48.01
N SER A 6 15.39 -27.65 47.83
CA SER A 6 14.83 -29.01 48.08
C SER A 6 14.23 -29.26 49.48
N SER A 7 13.19 -30.09 49.67
CA SER A 7 12.61 -31.17 48.85
C SER A 7 11.14 -31.48 49.17
N ILE A 8 10.39 -31.78 48.10
CA ILE A 8 9.23 -32.69 47.91
C ILE A 8 8.63 -33.39 49.16
N CYS A 9 7.31 -33.26 49.33
CA CYS A 9 6.47 -34.38 49.77
C CYS A 9 5.14 -34.40 48.99
N LYS A 10 4.85 -35.57 48.40
CA LYS A 10 3.60 -35.90 47.72
C LYS A 10 2.52 -36.14 48.77
N GLU A 11 1.37 -35.48 48.64
CA GLU A 11 0.11 -36.04 49.13
C GLU A 11 -1.04 -35.66 48.18
N ARG A 12 -1.74 -36.68 47.70
CA ARG A 12 -2.90 -36.59 46.83
C ARG A 12 -4.12 -36.31 47.70
N VAL A 13 -4.85 -35.23 47.42
CA VAL A 13 -6.27 -35.12 47.77
C VAL A 13 -7.01 -34.61 46.54
N TYR A 14 -8.01 -35.39 46.16
CA TYR A 14 -8.92 -35.18 45.04
C TYR A 14 -9.67 -33.86 45.18
N TRP A 15 -9.66 -33.06 44.12
CA TRP A 15 -10.77 -32.17 43.81
C TRP A 15 -11.45 -32.71 42.57
N GLU A 16 -12.65 -33.27 42.76
CA GLU A 16 -13.64 -33.42 41.70
C GLU A 16 -14.03 -32.01 41.25
N GLY A 17 -13.82 -31.71 39.96
CA GLY A 17 -14.16 -30.41 39.40
C GLY A 17 -13.61 -30.26 37.99
N GLN A 18 -14.34 -30.82 37.03
CA GLN A 18 -14.19 -30.67 35.58
C GLN A 18 -12.88 -31.20 34.99
N THR A 19 -12.95 -32.42 34.45
CA THR A 19 -12.15 -32.79 33.29
C THR A 19 -12.44 -31.78 32.18
N GLU A 20 -11.60 -30.75 32.05
CA GLU A 20 -11.51 -30.00 30.80
C GLU A 20 -11.17 -31.00 29.71
N HIS A 21 -12.12 -31.20 28.81
CA HIS A 21 -11.91 -31.88 27.55
C HIS A 21 -10.70 -31.21 26.87
N CYS A 22 -9.52 -31.83 26.91
CA CYS A 22 -8.52 -31.57 25.88
C CYS A 22 -9.17 -32.05 24.58
N SER A 23 -9.64 -31.12 23.76
CA SER A 23 -10.07 -31.44 22.41
C SER A 23 -8.89 -32.11 21.70
N VAL A 24 -9.14 -33.28 21.11
CA VAL A 24 -8.16 -34.00 20.27
C VAL A 24 -8.20 -33.44 18.85
N ASP A 25 -9.14 -32.51 18.60
CA ASP A 25 -9.35 -31.90 17.31
C ASP A 25 -8.32 -30.78 17.08
N PRO A 26 -7.68 -30.76 15.90
CA PRO A 26 -6.72 -29.72 15.57
C PRO A 26 -7.42 -28.38 15.39
N ILE A 27 -6.90 -27.37 16.09
CA ILE A 27 -7.27 -25.97 15.88
C ILE A 27 -6.47 -25.39 14.70
N LEU A 28 -7.10 -24.48 13.99
CA LEU A 28 -6.52 -23.73 12.89
C LEU A 28 -6.06 -22.37 13.42
N ILE A 29 -4.74 -22.18 13.48
CA ILE A 29 -4.15 -20.88 13.79
C ILE A 29 -3.68 -20.20 12.51
N TYR A 30 -3.74 -18.89 12.45
CA TYR A 30 -3.30 -18.11 11.29
C TYR A 30 -1.97 -17.45 11.60
N LEU A 31 -0.91 -17.81 10.87
CA LEU A 31 0.39 -17.18 11.02
C LEU A 31 0.54 -16.02 10.07
N THR A 32 0.99 -14.87 10.58
CA THR A 32 1.35 -13.72 9.74
C THR A 32 2.86 -13.57 9.69
N VAL A 33 3.39 -13.55 8.45
CA VAL A 33 4.79 -13.26 8.12
C VAL A 33 4.76 -12.31 6.94
N ASP A 34 5.39 -11.14 7.05
CA ASP A 34 5.45 -10.12 5.98
C ASP A 34 4.09 -9.84 5.33
N SER A 35 3.07 -9.64 6.18
CA SER A 35 1.67 -9.38 5.78
C SER A 35 0.97 -10.53 5.02
N VAL A 36 1.61 -11.69 4.87
CA VAL A 36 1.01 -12.91 4.34
C VAL A 36 0.45 -13.75 5.48
N VAL A 37 -0.87 -13.97 5.47
CA VAL A 37 -1.57 -14.84 6.41
C VAL A 37 -1.56 -16.28 5.88
N THR A 38 -1.03 -17.23 6.65
CA THR A 38 -1.15 -18.67 6.32
C THR A 38 -1.79 -19.46 7.45
N PRO A 39 -2.81 -20.28 7.18
CA PRO A 39 -3.31 -21.25 8.15
C PRO A 39 -2.27 -22.34 8.48
N VAL A 40 -2.15 -22.68 9.77
CA VAL A 40 -1.40 -23.82 10.30
C VAL A 40 -2.26 -24.59 11.29
N ARG A 41 -2.33 -25.91 11.14
CA ARG A 41 -3.07 -26.80 12.06
C ARG A 41 -2.19 -27.21 13.23
N VAL A 42 -2.65 -26.94 14.44
CA VAL A 42 -2.00 -27.29 15.70
C VAL A 42 -3.00 -27.88 16.68
N LEU A 43 -2.54 -28.65 17.66
CA LEU A 43 -3.40 -29.10 18.76
C LEU A 43 -3.37 -28.05 19.87
N GLU A 44 -4.47 -27.87 20.59
CA GLU A 44 -4.50 -27.01 21.80
C GLU A 44 -3.49 -27.49 22.87
N SER A 45 -3.15 -28.78 22.83
CA SER A 45 -2.13 -29.43 23.67
C SER A 45 -0.73 -29.41 23.08
N ASP A 46 -0.49 -28.77 21.92
CA ASP A 46 0.87 -28.59 21.41
C ASP A 46 1.63 -27.57 22.28
N SER A 47 2.87 -27.90 22.64
CA SER A 47 3.80 -26.95 23.26
C SER A 47 4.23 -25.87 22.26
N ILE A 48 4.64 -24.70 22.73
CA ILE A 48 5.20 -23.66 21.85
C ILE A 48 6.43 -24.17 21.06
N ALA A 49 7.26 -25.04 21.65
CA ALA A 49 8.35 -25.69 20.94
C ALA A 49 7.85 -26.54 19.76
N SER A 50 6.81 -27.34 19.97
CA SER A 50 6.18 -28.18 18.94
C SER A 50 5.54 -27.33 17.83
N VAL A 51 4.89 -26.23 18.19
CA VAL A 51 4.31 -25.27 17.22
C VAL A 51 5.41 -24.65 16.37
N LYS A 52 6.50 -24.15 16.98
CA LYS A 52 7.64 -23.59 16.23
C LYS A 52 8.32 -24.63 15.33
N LEU A 53 8.45 -25.87 15.80
CA LEU A 53 9.01 -26.97 15.00
C LEU A 53 8.11 -27.28 13.79
N ARG A 54 6.78 -27.27 13.98
CA ARG A 54 5.82 -27.46 12.88
C ARG A 54 5.88 -26.32 11.88
N ILE A 55 6.02 -25.08 12.34
CA ILE A 55 6.26 -23.92 11.47
C ILE A 55 7.56 -24.08 10.69
N GLN A 56 8.63 -24.59 11.31
CA GLN A 56 9.88 -24.88 10.60
C GLN A 56 9.65 -25.93 9.50
N GLN A 57 8.89 -26.98 9.76
CA GLN A 57 8.59 -28.03 8.78
C GLN A 57 7.70 -27.53 7.63
N CYS A 58 6.67 -26.74 7.93
CA CYS A 58 5.69 -26.26 6.94
C CYS A 58 6.16 -25.02 6.16
N LYS A 59 6.92 -24.13 6.80
CA LYS A 59 7.29 -22.81 6.27
C LYS A 59 8.78 -22.63 6.12
N GLY A 60 9.58 -23.24 6.99
CA GLY A 60 11.03 -23.30 6.82
C GLY A 60 11.90 -22.51 7.74
N PHE A 61 11.30 -21.63 8.52
CA PHE A 61 12.03 -20.73 9.39
C PHE A 61 12.62 -21.55 10.55
N VAL A 62 13.91 -21.41 10.83
CA VAL A 62 14.55 -22.20 11.90
C VAL A 62 13.97 -21.78 13.26
N VAL A 63 13.64 -22.72 14.15
CA VAL A 63 13.00 -22.45 15.46
C VAL A 63 13.68 -21.32 16.24
N LYS A 64 15.02 -21.26 16.27
CA LYS A 64 15.80 -20.23 16.99
C LYS A 64 15.56 -18.79 16.50
N ASN A 65 15.05 -18.64 15.28
CA ASN A 65 14.77 -17.36 14.63
C ASN A 65 13.26 -17.03 14.62
N GLN A 66 12.42 -17.93 15.14
CA GLN A 66 10.99 -17.72 15.23
C GLN A 66 10.61 -17.08 16.57
N LYS A 67 10.01 -15.89 16.49
CA LYS A 67 9.33 -15.26 17.62
C LYS A 67 7.83 -15.22 17.34
N LEU A 68 7.07 -15.99 18.12
CA LEU A 68 5.61 -16.02 18.03
C LEU A 68 5.02 -15.01 19.00
N VAL A 69 4.10 -14.19 18.52
CA VAL A 69 3.42 -13.16 19.31
C VAL A 69 1.92 -13.32 19.13
N PHE A 70 1.18 -13.33 20.23
CA PHE A 70 -0.28 -13.39 20.26
C PHE A 70 -0.82 -12.30 21.18
N SER A 71 -1.77 -11.50 20.71
CA SER A 71 -2.36 -10.39 21.47
C SER A 71 -1.31 -9.45 22.12
N GLY A 72 -0.22 -9.17 21.38
CA GLY A 72 0.90 -8.35 21.86
C GLY A 72 1.83 -9.03 22.88
N ARG A 73 1.56 -10.28 23.27
CA ARG A 73 2.40 -11.07 24.17
C ARG A 73 3.26 -12.06 23.38
N GLU A 74 4.57 -12.05 23.63
CA GLU A 74 5.46 -13.08 23.10
C GLU A 74 5.19 -14.43 23.77
N LEU A 75 5.03 -15.48 22.96
CA LEU A 75 4.97 -16.86 23.37
C LEU A 75 6.39 -17.37 23.66
N ALA A 76 6.99 -16.87 24.74
CA ALA A 76 8.43 -17.04 25.01
C ALA A 76 8.79 -18.38 25.67
N ARG A 77 7.87 -18.98 26.44
CA ARG A 77 8.12 -20.24 27.16
C ARG A 77 7.82 -21.45 26.26
N ASN A 78 8.89 -22.14 25.85
CA ASN A 78 8.83 -23.24 24.89
C ASN A 78 8.05 -24.47 25.41
N ASP A 79 8.10 -24.75 26.71
CA ASP A 79 7.45 -25.92 27.33
C ASP A 79 5.98 -25.68 27.71
N THR A 80 5.47 -24.46 27.53
CA THR A 80 4.08 -24.08 27.81
C THR A 80 3.19 -24.47 26.63
N LEU A 81 1.96 -24.91 26.91
CA LEU A 81 0.98 -25.28 25.88
C LEU A 81 0.41 -24.03 25.18
N ILE A 82 0.04 -24.16 23.91
CA ILE A 82 -0.50 -23.03 23.14
C ILE A 82 -1.81 -22.49 23.77
N LYS A 83 -2.66 -23.37 24.29
CA LYS A 83 -3.90 -23.00 24.99
C LYS A 83 -3.67 -22.22 26.30
N GLU A 84 -2.53 -22.44 26.97
CA GLU A 84 -2.19 -21.73 28.21
C GLU A 84 -1.86 -20.25 27.96
N TYR A 85 -1.59 -19.88 26.71
CA TYR A 85 -1.51 -18.48 26.28
C TYR A 85 -2.85 -17.90 25.82
N GLY A 86 -3.94 -18.65 25.91
CA GLY A 86 -5.28 -18.24 25.48
C GLY A 86 -5.48 -18.29 23.97
N VAL A 87 -4.64 -19.02 23.24
CA VAL A 87 -4.79 -19.22 21.79
C VAL A 87 -5.84 -20.30 21.53
N THR A 88 -6.88 -19.96 20.78
CA THR A 88 -7.96 -20.86 20.36
C THR A 88 -8.05 -20.98 18.83
N ASP A 89 -8.95 -21.81 18.33
CA ASP A 89 -9.27 -21.91 16.91
C ASP A 89 -9.56 -20.54 16.27
N GLY A 90 -9.02 -20.33 15.08
CA GLY A 90 -9.16 -19.10 14.30
C GLY A 90 -8.27 -17.93 14.75
N ASN A 91 -7.47 -18.08 15.80
CA ASN A 91 -6.62 -17.00 16.29
C ASN A 91 -5.41 -16.73 15.39
N VAL A 92 -5.00 -15.46 15.31
CA VAL A 92 -3.87 -15.00 14.51
C VAL A 92 -2.63 -14.87 15.40
N LEU A 93 -1.56 -15.57 15.02
CA LEU A 93 -0.24 -15.45 15.62
C LEU A 93 0.66 -14.67 14.67
N HIS A 94 1.39 -13.69 15.19
CA HIS A 94 2.42 -12.98 14.46
C HIS A 94 3.74 -13.74 14.59
N LEU A 95 4.31 -14.15 13.46
CA LEU A 95 5.65 -14.71 13.41
C LEU A 95 6.62 -13.59 13.02
N VAL A 96 7.35 -13.10 14.01
CA VAL A 96 8.42 -12.12 13.82
C VAL A 96 9.71 -12.87 13.52
N LEU A 97 10.26 -12.61 12.34
CA LEU A 97 11.57 -13.08 11.91
C LEU A 97 12.60 -11.96 12.10
N ARG A 98 13.87 -12.30 12.36
CA ARG A 98 14.93 -11.30 12.41
C ARG A 98 15.32 -10.92 10.97
N LEU A 99 15.26 -9.63 10.64
CA LEU A 99 15.52 -9.10 9.29
C LEU A 99 16.91 -9.45 8.74
N SER A 100 17.90 -9.71 9.60
CA SER A 100 19.24 -10.17 9.22
C SER A 100 19.25 -11.52 8.49
N ASP A 101 18.12 -12.24 8.43
CA ASP A 101 18.10 -13.63 7.98
C ASP A 101 17.36 -13.82 6.64
N ILE A 102 16.80 -12.77 6.03
CA ILE A 102 16.08 -12.84 4.76
C ILE A 102 16.92 -12.22 3.64
N LEU A 103 17.17 -12.98 2.56
CA LEU A 103 17.92 -12.55 1.39
C LEU A 103 17.00 -12.25 0.22
N PHE A 104 17.40 -11.25 -0.57
CA PHE A 104 16.79 -10.94 -1.86
C PHE A 104 17.60 -11.57 -2.99
N ILE A 105 16.97 -12.46 -3.75
CA ILE A 105 17.61 -13.23 -4.83
C ILE A 105 16.94 -12.91 -6.15
N VAL A 106 17.74 -12.47 -7.13
CA VAL A 106 17.31 -12.22 -8.50
C VAL A 106 17.80 -13.36 -9.38
N VAL A 107 16.87 -14.08 -10.00
CA VAL A 107 17.17 -15.19 -10.91
C VAL A 107 16.95 -14.76 -12.34
N ARG A 108 18.02 -14.75 -13.14
CA ARG A 108 17.99 -14.43 -14.57
C ARG A 108 17.98 -15.72 -15.40
N THR A 109 17.07 -15.80 -16.35
CA THR A 109 16.99 -16.91 -17.32
C THR A 109 17.92 -16.71 -18.50
N VAL A 110 18.18 -17.79 -19.26
CA VAL A 110 18.89 -17.73 -20.55
C VAL A 110 18.23 -16.81 -21.58
N SER A 111 16.93 -16.53 -21.45
CA SER A 111 16.20 -15.60 -22.32
C SER A 111 16.31 -14.15 -21.86
N GLY A 112 17.12 -13.86 -20.83
CA GLY A 112 17.29 -12.53 -20.26
C GLY A 112 16.15 -12.05 -19.36
N LYS A 113 15.18 -12.91 -19.02
CA LYS A 113 14.08 -12.55 -18.10
C LYS A 113 14.54 -12.71 -16.66
N GLU A 114 14.19 -11.74 -15.81
CA GLU A 114 14.55 -11.74 -14.39
C GLU A 114 13.34 -12.04 -13.50
N PHE A 115 13.58 -12.78 -12.43
CA PHE A 115 12.56 -13.21 -11.48
C PHE A 115 13.08 -13.05 -10.06
N GLU A 116 12.31 -12.38 -9.23
CA GLU A 116 12.71 -12.03 -7.87
C GLU A 116 12.13 -13.01 -6.83
N PHE A 117 12.93 -13.30 -5.80
CA PHE A 117 12.59 -14.21 -4.70
C PHE A 117 13.17 -13.72 -3.36
N HIS A 118 12.34 -13.70 -2.31
CA HIS A 118 12.80 -13.55 -0.92
C HIS A 118 13.03 -14.93 -0.30
N ILE A 119 14.25 -15.20 0.18
CA ILE A 119 14.67 -16.51 0.68
C ILE A 119 15.45 -16.36 1.99
N ASP A 120 15.09 -17.13 3.01
CA ASP A 120 15.86 -17.21 4.27
C ASP A 120 17.28 -17.77 4.00
N ARG A 121 18.31 -17.11 4.53
CA ARG A 121 19.72 -17.47 4.32
C ARG A 121 20.07 -18.89 4.78
N HIS A 122 19.29 -19.49 5.66
CA HIS A 122 19.46 -20.88 6.11
C HIS A 122 18.71 -21.90 5.24
N ARG A 123 18.18 -21.49 4.08
CA ARG A 123 17.66 -22.41 3.06
C ARG A 123 18.73 -22.83 2.08
N ASN A 124 18.51 -24.00 1.46
CA ASN A 124 19.39 -24.52 0.43
C ASN A 124 18.94 -24.13 -0.98
N VAL A 125 19.85 -24.28 -1.94
CA VAL A 125 19.60 -23.97 -3.36
C VAL A 125 18.47 -24.82 -3.93
N GLY A 126 18.31 -26.06 -3.48
CA GLY A 126 17.20 -26.94 -3.89
C GLY A 126 15.82 -26.36 -3.57
N TYR A 127 15.66 -25.68 -2.43
CA TYR A 127 14.41 -25.00 -2.07
C TYR A 127 14.07 -23.87 -3.06
N LEU A 128 15.05 -23.08 -3.50
CA LEU A 128 14.84 -22.04 -4.50
C LEU A 128 14.44 -22.63 -5.86
N LYS A 129 15.08 -23.72 -6.31
CA LYS A 129 14.69 -24.44 -7.54
C LYS A 129 13.23 -24.89 -7.50
N GLN A 130 12.75 -25.36 -6.35
CA GLN A 130 11.35 -25.74 -6.18
C GLN A 130 10.39 -24.53 -6.27
N ARG A 131 10.79 -23.36 -5.77
CA ARG A 131 10.00 -22.12 -5.89
C ARG A 131 9.95 -21.59 -7.33
N ILE A 132 11.06 -21.67 -8.06
CA ILE A 132 11.11 -21.33 -9.49
C ILE A 132 10.14 -22.22 -10.28
N ARG A 133 10.14 -23.53 -10.02
CA ARG A 133 9.22 -24.50 -10.65
C ARG A 133 7.74 -24.18 -10.47
N LYS A 134 7.34 -23.63 -9.31
CA LYS A 134 5.94 -23.31 -9.00
C LYS A 134 5.44 -21.99 -9.61
N LYS A 135 6.33 -21.10 -10.05
CA LYS A 135 6.00 -19.74 -10.52
C LYS A 135 5.73 -19.66 -12.04
N GLY A 136 5.44 -20.79 -12.70
CA GLY A 136 5.52 -20.93 -14.15
C GLY A 136 4.43 -20.24 -14.98
N GLU A 137 4.84 -19.26 -15.79
CA GLU A 137 4.55 -19.03 -17.23
C GLU A 137 5.71 -18.17 -17.77
N GLY A 138 6.75 -18.80 -18.35
CA GLY A 138 7.97 -18.10 -18.80
C GLY A 138 9.28 -18.88 -18.65
N PHE A 139 9.27 -20.02 -17.94
CA PHE A 139 10.37 -20.97 -17.83
C PHE A 139 10.03 -22.22 -18.68
N ILE A 140 10.29 -22.16 -19.98
CA ILE A 140 10.02 -23.30 -20.89
C ILE A 140 11.21 -24.27 -20.82
N ASP A 141 10.90 -25.55 -20.62
CA ASP A 141 11.75 -26.75 -20.43
C ASP A 141 12.40 -26.97 -19.04
N LEU A 142 11.84 -27.97 -18.35
CA LEU A 142 11.96 -28.22 -16.91
C LEU A 142 12.43 -29.65 -16.61
N GLU A 143 13.60 -30.10 -17.08
CA GLU A 143 14.21 -31.32 -16.51
C GLU A 143 15.72 -31.27 -16.24
N GLU A 144 16.49 -30.33 -16.81
CA GLU A 144 17.92 -30.20 -16.46
C GLU A 144 18.34 -28.71 -16.33
N GLN A 145 18.17 -28.14 -15.14
CA GLN A 145 18.54 -26.75 -14.83
C GLN A 145 19.61 -26.69 -13.74
N GLU A 146 20.72 -26.02 -14.06
CA GLU A 146 21.81 -25.72 -13.13
C GLU A 146 21.80 -24.21 -12.80
N LEU A 147 21.89 -23.88 -11.51
CA LEU A 147 21.96 -22.51 -11.02
C LEU A 147 23.42 -22.13 -10.84
N PHE A 148 23.78 -20.94 -11.34
CA PHE A 148 25.13 -20.40 -11.23
C PHE A 148 25.13 -19.11 -10.43
N CYS A 149 26.12 -18.95 -9.56
CA CYS A 149 26.43 -17.69 -8.88
C CYS A 149 27.88 -17.33 -9.23
N ASN A 150 28.12 -16.13 -9.78
CA ASN A 150 29.46 -15.70 -10.23
C ASN A 150 30.18 -16.74 -11.12
N ASP A 151 29.42 -17.39 -12.02
CA ASP A 151 29.88 -18.47 -12.91
C ASP A 151 30.30 -19.80 -12.25
N GLU A 152 30.10 -19.96 -10.94
CA GLU A 152 30.23 -21.25 -10.24
C GLU A 152 28.89 -21.98 -10.15
N MET A 153 28.88 -23.29 -10.43
CA MET A 153 27.68 -24.13 -10.35
C MET A 153 27.32 -24.42 -8.89
N LEU A 154 26.07 -24.16 -8.51
CA LEU A 154 25.57 -24.39 -7.16
C LEU A 154 24.95 -25.79 -6.99
N ASP A 155 25.43 -26.53 -6.00
CA ASP A 155 24.82 -27.77 -5.53
C ASP A 155 23.55 -27.48 -4.73
N ASP A 156 22.53 -28.33 -4.89
CA ASP A 156 21.22 -28.22 -4.25
C ASP A 156 21.28 -28.23 -2.71
N GLN A 157 22.34 -28.79 -2.13
CA GLN A 157 22.54 -28.89 -0.68
C GLN A 157 23.23 -27.67 -0.06
N ILE A 158 23.79 -26.76 -0.87
CA ILE A 158 24.47 -25.55 -0.37
C ILE A 158 23.44 -24.59 0.22
N LEU A 159 23.74 -24.02 1.40
CA LEU A 159 22.92 -23.01 2.05
C LEU A 159 23.25 -21.62 1.52
N PHE A 160 22.24 -20.74 1.44
CA PHE A 160 22.46 -19.36 1.01
C PHE A 160 23.35 -18.54 1.97
N HIS A 161 23.45 -18.95 3.23
CA HIS A 161 24.39 -18.42 4.22
C HIS A 161 25.84 -18.66 3.82
N ASP A 162 26.12 -19.74 3.09
CA ASP A 162 27.47 -20.05 2.63
C ASP A 162 27.81 -19.33 1.31
N ILE A 163 26.79 -18.94 0.55
CA ILE A 163 26.90 -18.17 -0.71
C ILE A 163 27.02 -16.67 -0.44
N CYS A 164 26.37 -16.17 0.61
CA CYS A 164 26.23 -14.76 0.91
C CYS A 164 26.55 -14.47 2.39
N LYS A 165 27.55 -13.62 2.65
CA LYS A 165 28.06 -13.31 3.99
C LYS A 165 27.71 -11.90 4.49
N GLY A 166 27.19 -11.02 3.63
CA GLY A 166 26.72 -9.68 3.97
C GLY A 166 25.21 -9.61 4.20
N ASP A 167 24.75 -8.60 4.94
CA ASP A 167 23.34 -8.42 5.30
C ASP A 167 22.50 -7.68 4.25
N ASP A 168 23.14 -7.04 3.25
CA ASP A 168 22.49 -6.23 2.20
C ASP A 168 22.78 -6.74 0.76
N ASP A 169 23.30 -7.96 0.62
CA ASP A 169 23.76 -8.48 -0.67
C ASP A 169 22.60 -9.04 -1.50
N VAL A 170 22.40 -8.46 -2.70
CA VAL A 170 21.52 -9.01 -3.73
C VAL A 170 22.24 -10.15 -4.46
N VAL A 171 21.69 -11.36 -4.38
CA VAL A 171 22.30 -12.53 -5.03
C VAL A 171 21.73 -12.69 -6.44
N HIS A 172 22.57 -12.50 -7.45
CA HIS A 172 22.21 -12.74 -8.85
C HIS A 172 22.54 -14.19 -9.24
N LEU A 173 21.51 -14.96 -9.58
CA LEU A 173 21.65 -16.33 -10.06
C LEU A 173 21.26 -16.45 -11.53
N ILE A 174 22.04 -17.22 -12.28
CA ILE A 174 21.79 -17.45 -13.71
C ILE A 174 21.41 -18.91 -13.92
N ILE A 175 20.32 -19.17 -14.64
CA ILE A 175 19.94 -20.51 -15.09
C ILE A 175 20.66 -20.78 -16.42
N LYS A 176 21.42 -21.88 -16.51
CA LYS A 176 22.04 -22.37 -17.77
C LYS A 176 21.58 -23.80 -18.06
N LYS A 177 21.58 -24.18 -19.35
CA LYS A 177 21.24 -25.54 -19.81
C LYS A 177 22.47 -26.45 -19.66
N SER A 178 22.33 -27.61 -19.03
CA SER A 178 23.38 -28.63 -18.98
C SER A 178 23.66 -29.16 -20.40
N VAL A 179 24.92 -29.13 -20.82
CA VAL A 179 25.36 -29.87 -22.01
C VAL A 179 25.91 -31.20 -21.52
N LYS A 180 25.11 -32.27 -21.58
CA LYS A 180 25.64 -33.63 -21.45
C LYS A 180 26.47 -33.94 -22.69
N VAL A 181 27.78 -33.73 -22.59
CA VAL A 181 28.76 -34.20 -23.57
C VAL A 181 28.77 -35.73 -23.53
N ARG A 182 28.04 -36.37 -24.44
CA ARG A 182 28.34 -37.76 -24.80
C ARG A 182 29.57 -37.73 -25.68
N THR A 183 30.71 -38.12 -25.10
CA THR A 183 31.96 -38.31 -25.83
C THR A 183 31.81 -39.46 -26.83
N THR A 184 31.92 -39.15 -28.12
CA THR A 184 32.41 -40.07 -29.13
C THR A 184 33.65 -39.45 -29.77
N PRO A 185 34.81 -40.11 -29.74
CA PRO A 185 36.07 -39.51 -30.15
C PRO A 185 36.21 -39.60 -31.67
N ILE A 186 36.26 -38.48 -32.38
CA ILE A 186 36.83 -38.45 -33.74
C ILE A 186 37.63 -37.16 -33.94
N HIS A 187 38.79 -37.37 -34.55
CA HIS A 187 39.97 -36.54 -34.72
C HIS A 187 39.79 -35.30 -35.61
N ASN A 188 40.78 -34.40 -35.47
CA ASN A 188 41.27 -33.34 -36.38
C ASN A 188 40.68 -31.93 -36.29
N ASP A 189 41.58 -31.04 -35.87
CA ASP A 189 41.74 -29.61 -36.21
C ASP A 189 40.83 -29.05 -37.30
N LEU A 190 40.20 -27.90 -37.01
CA LEU A 190 40.32 -26.71 -37.86
C LEU A 190 39.65 -25.47 -37.22
N LYS A 191 40.37 -24.37 -37.39
CA LYS A 191 40.13 -22.98 -36.98
C LYS A 191 39.09 -22.34 -37.89
N ILE A 192 38.03 -21.71 -37.37
CA ILE A 192 37.15 -20.82 -38.15
C ILE A 192 36.68 -19.61 -37.32
N SER A 193 36.91 -18.44 -37.93
CA SER A 193 36.48 -17.07 -37.64
C SER A 193 35.00 -16.82 -37.93
N LEU A 194 34.36 -15.89 -37.22
CA LEU A 194 33.12 -15.24 -37.67
C LEU A 194 33.21 -13.72 -37.43
N GLU A 195 33.22 -13.00 -38.54
CA GLU A 195 33.01 -11.55 -38.66
C GLU A 195 31.58 -11.19 -38.21
N ALA A 196 31.43 -10.08 -37.49
CA ALA A 196 30.16 -9.39 -37.34
C ALA A 196 30.31 -7.97 -37.88
N SER A 197 29.65 -7.71 -39.00
CA SER A 197 29.51 -6.43 -39.66
C SER A 197 28.63 -5.49 -38.82
N ILE A 198 29.12 -4.27 -38.61
CA ILE A 198 28.38 -3.13 -38.05
C ILE A 198 27.60 -2.48 -39.20
N PRO A 199 26.29 -2.21 -39.07
CA PRO A 199 25.64 -1.21 -39.91
C PRO A 199 25.43 0.10 -39.13
N ASP A 200 25.95 1.17 -39.74
CA ASP A 200 25.77 2.58 -39.43
C ASP A 200 24.33 2.99 -39.13
N GLU A 201 24.15 3.76 -38.05
CA GLU A 201 22.96 4.58 -37.79
C GLU A 201 22.91 5.75 -38.79
N ARG A 202 21.98 5.69 -39.74
CA ARG A 202 21.46 6.90 -40.40
C ARG A 202 20.11 7.25 -39.81
N ILE A 203 20.11 8.38 -39.12
CA ILE A 203 18.95 9.12 -38.61
C ILE A 203 17.96 9.34 -39.75
N ASP A 204 16.76 8.78 -39.62
CA ASP A 204 15.61 9.17 -40.43
C ASP A 204 14.55 9.83 -39.53
N GLN A 205 14.48 11.16 -39.64
CA GLN A 205 13.44 11.99 -39.07
C GLN A 205 12.15 11.76 -39.84
N ARG A 206 11.31 10.83 -39.39
CA ARG A 206 9.85 10.79 -39.61
C ARG A 206 9.30 9.55 -38.94
N LEU A 207 8.70 9.71 -37.76
CA LEU A 207 7.57 8.94 -37.22
C LEU A 207 7.38 9.31 -35.74
N LEU A 208 6.88 10.51 -35.49
CA LEU A 208 6.19 10.88 -34.24
C LEU A 208 4.99 11.75 -34.63
N GLN A 209 3.96 11.09 -35.13
CA GLN A 209 2.57 11.57 -35.05
C GLN A 209 1.74 10.40 -34.54
N VAL A 210 1.83 10.19 -33.22
CA VAL A 210 0.75 9.56 -32.48
C VAL A 210 0.08 10.72 -31.76
N GLU A 211 -1.20 10.92 -32.05
CA GLU A 211 -2.01 12.00 -31.52
C GLU A 211 -2.00 11.99 -29.99
N ASP A 212 -1.34 13.00 -29.44
CA ASP A 212 -1.20 13.24 -28.01
C ASP A 212 -2.55 13.75 -27.48
N ASN A 213 -3.24 12.90 -26.70
CA ASN A 213 -4.53 13.23 -26.11
C ASN A 213 -4.38 14.45 -25.17
N LYS A 214 -5.18 15.48 -25.47
CA LYS A 214 -5.29 16.73 -24.71
C LYS A 214 -5.74 16.44 -23.26
N ASN A 215 -4.84 16.40 -22.28
CA ASN A 215 -5.19 16.62 -20.86
C ASN A 215 -4.00 16.88 -19.90
N ARG A 216 -2.83 17.32 -20.40
CA ARG A 216 -1.75 17.76 -19.50
C ARG A 216 -2.01 19.19 -19.01
N ILE A 217 -2.03 19.37 -17.69
CA ILE A 217 -1.89 20.69 -17.04
C ILE A 217 -0.62 21.32 -17.61
N LYS A 218 -0.78 22.29 -18.51
CA LYS A 218 0.35 23.00 -19.10
C LYS A 218 0.84 24.01 -18.06
N PRO A 219 2.11 23.95 -17.63
CA PRO A 219 2.61 24.91 -16.67
C PRO A 219 2.62 26.29 -17.35
N ILE A 220 1.85 27.24 -16.81
CA ILE A 220 1.95 28.65 -17.19
C ILE A 220 3.22 29.17 -16.52
N ILE A 221 4.36 28.94 -17.17
CA ILE A 221 5.65 29.34 -16.63
C ILE A 221 5.82 30.83 -16.89
N GLY A 222 5.56 31.64 -15.86
CA GLY A 222 6.10 32.99 -15.80
C GLY A 222 7.63 32.93 -15.92
N LYS A 223 8.24 33.88 -16.64
CA LYS A 223 9.72 33.93 -16.72
C LYS A 223 10.28 34.01 -15.30
N LEU A 224 11.11 33.04 -14.92
CA LEU A 224 11.79 33.03 -13.61
C LEU A 224 12.55 34.36 -13.45
N PRO A 225 12.28 35.17 -12.41
CA PRO A 225 12.98 36.42 -12.22
C PRO A 225 14.49 36.16 -12.05
N PRO A 226 15.37 37.00 -12.61
CA PRO A 226 16.81 36.83 -12.45
C PRO A 226 17.20 36.84 -10.97
N GLY A 227 17.93 35.81 -10.51
CA GLY A 227 18.47 35.73 -9.15
C GLY A 227 17.62 34.98 -8.12
N VAL A 228 16.49 34.39 -8.51
CA VAL A 228 15.68 33.56 -7.59
C VAL A 228 16.16 32.09 -7.65
N SER A 229 16.48 31.50 -6.50
CA SER A 229 16.97 30.12 -6.37
C SER A 229 15.85 29.09 -6.13
N PHE A 230 14.61 29.54 -6.02
CA PHE A 230 13.43 28.69 -5.80
C PHE A 230 12.18 29.30 -6.45
N TRP A 231 11.10 28.54 -6.52
CA TRP A 231 9.79 28.99 -6.99
C TRP A 231 8.72 28.23 -6.23
N LEU A 232 7.62 28.88 -5.85
CA LEU A 232 6.44 28.23 -5.30
C LEU A 232 5.21 29.03 -5.68
N GLU A 233 4.33 28.44 -6.46
CA GLU A 233 3.04 29.04 -6.82
C GLU A 233 1.95 27.98 -6.90
N PRO A 234 0.72 28.28 -6.45
CA PRO A 234 -0.39 27.37 -6.63
C PRO A 234 -0.84 27.33 -8.09
N ILE A 235 -1.30 26.15 -8.52
CA ILE A 235 -1.86 25.96 -9.85
C ILE A 235 -3.37 26.26 -9.78
N VAL A 236 -3.76 27.40 -10.33
CA VAL A 236 -5.18 27.80 -10.41
C VAL A 236 -5.69 27.50 -11.82
N VAL A 237 -6.47 26.43 -11.97
CA VAL A 237 -7.05 26.04 -13.26
C VAL A 237 -8.29 26.88 -13.58
N ASN A 238 -9.13 27.14 -12.59
CA ASN A 238 -10.31 28.00 -12.74
C ASN A 238 -10.15 29.27 -11.90
N PRO A 239 -10.00 30.46 -12.52
CA PRO A 239 -9.78 31.71 -11.80
C PRO A 239 -11.00 32.18 -10.99
N LYS A 240 -12.16 31.52 -11.13
CA LYS A 240 -13.33 31.77 -10.29
C LYS A 240 -13.26 31.09 -8.92
N ILE A 241 -12.34 30.13 -8.74
CA ILE A 241 -12.13 29.47 -7.45
C ILE A 241 -11.22 30.37 -6.61
N ASN A 242 -11.75 30.86 -5.51
CA ASN A 242 -10.96 31.51 -4.48
C ASN A 242 -10.54 30.47 -3.45
N PHE A 243 -9.24 30.29 -3.26
CA PHE A 243 -8.76 29.45 -2.16
C PHE A 243 -9.13 30.04 -0.81
N LEU A 244 -9.46 29.15 0.13
CA LEU A 244 -9.73 29.53 1.51
C LEU A 244 -8.48 30.11 2.19
N PRO A 245 -8.64 30.95 3.22
CA PRO A 245 -7.52 31.55 3.95
C PRO A 245 -6.49 30.53 4.41
N SER A 246 -6.92 29.38 4.95
CA SER A 246 -6.02 28.30 5.39
C SER A 246 -5.03 27.79 4.33
N LEU A 247 -5.43 27.76 3.05
CA LEU A 247 -4.56 27.36 1.94
C LEU A 247 -3.53 28.45 1.64
N TRP A 248 -3.95 29.72 1.62
CA TRP A 248 -3.05 30.83 1.41
C TRP A 248 -2.05 30.99 2.55
N ASP A 249 -2.49 30.83 3.80
CA ASP A 249 -1.62 30.87 4.97
C ASP A 249 -0.53 29.80 4.88
N MET A 250 -0.90 28.58 4.50
CA MET A 250 0.05 27.49 4.24
C MET A 250 1.03 27.87 3.13
N ILE A 251 0.54 28.25 1.93
CA ILE A 251 1.38 28.58 0.78
C ILE A 251 2.34 29.73 1.12
N ASN A 252 1.85 30.80 1.75
CA ASN A 252 2.64 31.97 2.12
C ASN A 252 3.70 31.62 3.17
N SER A 253 3.35 30.81 4.17
CA SER A 253 4.30 30.37 5.19
C SER A 253 5.41 29.50 4.58
N THR A 254 5.06 28.57 3.67
CA THR A 254 6.01 27.77 2.92
C THR A 254 6.92 28.64 2.04
N TYR A 255 6.34 29.63 1.36
CA TYR A 255 7.09 30.58 0.53
C TYR A 255 8.10 31.39 1.35
N GLU A 256 7.69 31.94 2.50
CA GLU A 256 8.58 32.71 3.36
C GLU A 256 9.69 31.85 3.99
N GLY A 257 9.42 30.56 4.28
CA GLY A 257 10.45 29.60 4.69
C GLY A 257 11.53 29.41 3.62
N LEU A 258 11.13 29.12 2.38
CA LEU A 258 12.04 28.98 1.24
C LEU A 258 12.82 30.28 0.98
N LYS A 259 12.16 31.43 1.07
CA LYS A 259 12.76 32.76 0.91
C LYS A 259 13.83 33.07 1.94
N LYS A 260 13.67 32.57 3.17
CA LYS A 260 14.69 32.67 4.24
C LYS A 260 15.85 31.67 4.07
N GLY A 261 15.78 30.81 3.05
CA GLY A 261 16.81 29.82 2.75
C GLY A 261 16.64 28.49 3.50
N HIS A 262 15.50 28.28 4.15
CA HIS A 262 15.19 26.99 4.78
C HIS A 262 14.85 25.99 3.69
N ARG A 263 15.56 24.86 3.73
CA ARG A 263 15.56 23.88 2.65
C ARG A 263 14.44 22.86 2.86
N PRO A 264 13.76 22.39 1.81
CA PRO A 264 12.88 21.22 1.88
C PRO A 264 13.63 20.02 2.46
N ILE A 265 13.04 19.34 3.44
CA ILE A 265 13.62 18.18 4.11
C ILE A 265 12.93 16.92 3.57
N ARG A 266 13.66 16.08 2.84
CA ARG A 266 13.11 14.81 2.35
C ARG A 266 12.87 13.86 3.52
N SER A 267 11.67 13.27 3.58
CA SER A 267 11.37 12.21 4.53
C SER A 267 12.33 11.03 4.35
N SER A 268 12.70 10.35 5.43
CA SER A 268 13.44 9.08 5.37
C SER A 268 12.52 7.89 5.08
N GLU A 269 11.22 8.05 5.29
CA GLU A 269 10.19 7.01 5.15
C GLU A 269 9.38 7.15 3.85
N GLY A 270 8.60 6.11 3.53
CA GLY A 270 7.76 6.06 2.34
C GLY A 270 8.50 5.66 1.05
N THR A 271 7.73 5.45 0.00
CA THR A 271 8.16 4.87 -1.29
C THR A 271 8.43 5.91 -2.38
N GLY A 272 8.07 7.18 -2.16
CA GLY A 272 8.24 8.29 -3.10
C GLY A 272 8.97 9.49 -2.52
N GLY A 273 9.03 10.57 -3.30
CA GLY A 273 9.52 11.88 -2.86
C GLY A 273 8.50 12.60 -1.99
N THR A 274 8.78 12.71 -0.69
CA THR A 274 7.97 13.48 0.27
C THR A 274 8.87 14.48 0.97
N TYR A 275 8.52 15.75 0.95
CA TYR A 275 9.35 16.84 1.45
C TYR A 275 8.62 17.67 2.50
N PHE A 276 9.16 17.73 3.71
CA PHE A 276 8.71 18.66 4.74
C PHE A 276 9.23 20.05 4.43
N MET A 277 8.33 21.03 4.45
CA MET A 277 8.65 22.43 4.24
C MET A 277 8.52 23.18 5.56
N GLN A 278 9.46 24.08 5.81
CA GLN A 278 9.55 24.81 7.07
C GLN A 278 8.96 26.22 6.96
N ASP A 279 8.60 26.78 8.10
CA ASP A 279 8.20 28.18 8.22
C ASP A 279 9.41 29.13 8.07
N SER A 280 9.17 30.44 8.20
CA SER A 280 10.22 31.45 8.12
C SER A 280 11.28 31.36 9.23
N THR A 281 10.97 30.73 10.37
CA THR A 281 11.90 30.55 11.49
C THR A 281 12.78 29.31 11.31
N GLY A 282 12.33 28.32 10.52
CA GLY A 282 13.01 27.05 10.32
C GLY A 282 12.82 26.09 11.50
N GLN A 283 11.90 26.40 12.42
CA GLN A 283 11.67 25.60 13.64
C GLN A 283 10.50 24.63 13.47
N GLU A 284 9.52 24.99 12.66
CA GLU A 284 8.27 24.23 12.51
C GLU A 284 8.07 23.79 11.06
N HIS A 285 7.50 22.60 10.87
CA HIS A 285 7.01 22.16 9.57
C HIS A 285 5.63 22.75 9.31
N VAL A 286 5.42 23.31 8.12
CA VAL A 286 4.16 24.00 7.76
C VAL A 286 3.39 23.29 6.65
N SER A 287 4.09 22.56 5.79
CA SER A 287 3.48 21.80 4.71
C SER A 287 4.33 20.62 4.29
N VAL A 288 3.71 19.65 3.64
CA VAL A 288 4.35 18.50 3.01
C VAL A 288 4.13 18.61 1.50
N PHE A 289 5.21 18.59 0.73
CA PHE A 289 5.18 18.60 -0.74
C PHE A 289 5.50 17.21 -1.30
N LYS A 290 4.63 16.71 -2.19
CA LYS A 290 4.78 15.42 -2.88
C LYS A 290 4.81 15.63 -4.41
N PRO A 291 6.00 15.62 -5.06
CA PRO A 291 6.13 15.81 -6.51
C PRO A 291 5.60 14.62 -7.31
N LEU A 292 4.86 14.88 -8.38
CA LEU A 292 4.30 13.87 -9.29
C LEU A 292 5.38 12.98 -9.94
N ASP A 293 6.51 13.58 -10.31
CA ASP A 293 7.60 12.88 -10.99
C ASP A 293 8.49 12.06 -10.04
N GLU A 294 8.25 12.16 -8.73
CA GLU A 294 8.97 11.45 -7.67
C GLU A 294 8.10 10.41 -6.95
N GLU A 295 6.85 10.20 -7.40
CA GLU A 295 5.96 9.16 -6.89
C GLU A 295 6.59 7.75 -7.04
N PRO A 296 6.08 6.74 -6.31
CA PRO A 296 6.47 5.35 -6.54
C PRO A 296 6.34 4.98 -8.02
N MET A 297 7.40 4.38 -8.57
CA MET A 297 7.50 4.00 -9.99
C MET A 297 7.49 5.18 -11.00
N ALA A 298 7.61 6.43 -10.53
CA ALA A 298 7.81 7.59 -11.38
C ALA A 298 9.26 7.70 -11.91
N VAL A 299 9.43 8.48 -12.97
CA VAL A 299 10.72 8.61 -13.69
C VAL A 299 11.85 9.14 -12.79
N ASN A 300 11.55 10.02 -11.84
CA ASN A 300 12.52 10.62 -10.93
C ASN A 300 12.32 10.12 -9.49
N ASN A 301 11.81 8.91 -9.28
CA ASN A 301 11.64 8.35 -7.94
C ASN A 301 12.98 8.34 -7.15
N PRO A 302 13.03 8.95 -5.95
CA PRO A 302 14.27 9.06 -5.17
C PRO A 302 14.64 7.80 -4.38
N ARG A 303 13.78 6.77 -4.38
CA ARG A 303 13.97 5.52 -3.62
C ARG A 303 14.51 4.37 -4.47
N GLY A 304 14.79 4.62 -5.75
CA GLY A 304 15.33 3.61 -6.66
C GLY A 304 14.30 2.55 -7.09
N LEU A 305 13.00 2.82 -6.92
CA LEU A 305 11.96 1.96 -7.45
C LEU A 305 11.97 1.98 -9.00
N PRO A 306 11.80 0.83 -9.66
CA PRO A 306 11.79 0.78 -11.12
C PRO A 306 10.60 1.57 -11.68
N SER A 307 10.82 2.27 -12.80
CA SER A 307 9.76 3.02 -13.45
C SER A 307 8.69 2.09 -14.04
N SER A 308 7.43 2.52 -13.99
CA SER A 308 6.32 1.76 -14.55
C SER A 308 6.41 1.65 -16.08
N THR A 309 6.21 0.44 -16.61
CA THR A 309 6.27 0.17 -18.07
C THR A 309 4.93 0.38 -18.77
N ASN A 310 3.82 0.15 -18.05
CA ASN A 310 2.44 0.29 -18.55
C ASN A 310 1.72 1.54 -17.99
N GLY A 311 2.40 2.31 -17.12
CA GLY A 311 1.85 3.49 -16.45
C GLY A 311 0.99 3.17 -15.22
N GLU A 312 0.83 1.91 -14.85
CA GLU A 312 0.17 1.48 -13.62
C GLU A 312 1.03 1.85 -12.40
N GLY A 313 0.38 2.37 -11.36
CA GLY A 313 1.00 2.73 -10.10
C GLY A 313 1.20 1.52 -9.18
N LEU A 314 1.57 1.79 -7.93
CA LEU A 314 1.82 0.75 -6.93
C LEU A 314 0.56 -0.06 -6.56
N LYS A 315 -0.62 0.58 -6.63
CA LYS A 315 -1.93 -0.04 -6.40
C LYS A 315 -2.65 -0.21 -7.72
N ARG A 316 -3.24 -1.38 -7.95
CA ARG A 316 -4.01 -1.68 -9.16
C ARG A 316 -5.13 -0.68 -9.35
N GLY A 317 -5.28 -0.25 -10.61
CA GLY A 317 -6.24 0.77 -10.99
C GLY A 317 -5.86 2.20 -10.62
N THR A 318 -4.64 2.42 -10.15
CA THR A 318 -4.03 3.76 -10.05
C THR A 318 -2.95 3.94 -11.12
N ARG A 319 -2.66 5.18 -11.50
CA ARG A 319 -1.61 5.51 -12.49
C ARG A 319 -0.50 6.32 -11.84
N VAL A 320 0.73 6.09 -12.30
CA VAL A 320 1.90 6.86 -11.87
C VAL A 320 1.74 8.32 -12.29
N GLY A 321 2.03 9.26 -11.38
CA GLY A 321 1.95 10.70 -11.65
C GLY A 321 0.53 11.26 -11.51
N GLU A 322 -0.39 10.53 -10.89
CA GLU A 322 -1.74 11.01 -10.55
C GLU A 322 -1.98 11.12 -9.03
N GLY A 323 -1.02 10.71 -8.19
CA GLY A 323 -1.18 10.70 -6.73
C GLY A 323 -1.48 12.08 -6.16
N ALA A 324 -0.76 13.12 -6.59
CA ALA A 324 -1.04 14.49 -6.12
C ALA A 324 -2.45 14.99 -6.45
N LEU A 325 -3.01 14.59 -7.61
CA LEU A 325 -4.39 14.96 -7.98
C LEU A 325 -5.39 14.32 -7.02
N ARG A 326 -5.13 13.06 -6.63
CA ARG A 326 -5.96 12.29 -5.69
C ARG A 326 -5.88 12.86 -4.27
N GLU A 327 -4.71 13.31 -3.84
CA GLU A 327 -4.53 14.05 -2.57
C GLU A 327 -5.38 15.33 -2.52
N VAL A 328 -5.35 16.11 -3.61
CA VAL A 328 -6.17 17.33 -3.73
C VAL A 328 -7.65 16.98 -3.80
N ALA A 329 -8.03 15.93 -4.52
CA ALA A 329 -9.39 15.45 -4.60
C ALA A 329 -9.94 15.04 -3.22
N ALA A 330 -9.16 14.34 -2.40
CA ALA A 330 -9.57 13.98 -1.05
C ALA A 330 -9.91 15.19 -0.19
N TYR A 331 -9.11 16.27 -0.25
CA TYR A 331 -9.42 17.51 0.46
C TYR A 331 -10.66 18.23 -0.08
N VAL A 332 -10.81 18.28 -1.41
CA VAL A 332 -11.94 18.93 -2.08
C VAL A 332 -13.25 18.20 -1.82
N LEU A 333 -13.22 16.86 -1.77
CA LEU A 333 -14.38 16.00 -1.58
C LEU A 333 -14.70 15.69 -0.12
N ASP A 334 -13.81 16.04 0.81
CA ASP A 334 -14.10 16.05 2.25
C ASP A 334 -14.94 17.29 2.59
N HIS A 335 -16.23 17.25 2.29
CA HIS A 335 -17.12 18.39 2.51
C HIS A 335 -17.33 18.67 4.01
N PRO A 336 -17.44 19.94 4.42
CA PRO A 336 -17.94 20.29 5.74
C PRO A 336 -19.31 19.66 6.04
N ARG A 337 -19.63 19.48 7.31
CA ARG A 337 -20.93 18.92 7.76
C ARG A 337 -22.13 19.72 7.25
N SER A 338 -21.97 21.03 7.10
CA SER A 338 -23.02 21.95 6.64
C SER A 338 -23.20 21.95 5.11
N GLY A 339 -22.35 21.23 4.37
CA GLY A 339 -22.40 21.13 2.91
C GLY A 339 -21.12 21.60 2.23
N PRO A 340 -21.12 21.70 0.88
CA PRO A 340 -19.92 21.92 0.10
C PRO A 340 -19.15 23.19 0.47
N ARG A 341 -17.82 23.06 0.53
CA ARG A 341 -16.89 24.08 1.01
C ARG A 341 -17.01 25.43 0.29
N LEU A 342 -17.26 25.40 -1.01
CA LEU A 342 -17.44 26.61 -1.84
C LEU A 342 -18.73 27.39 -1.51
N VAL A 343 -19.71 26.74 -0.88
CA VAL A 343 -20.99 27.35 -0.50
C VAL A 343 -20.94 27.84 0.93
N THR A 344 -20.36 27.06 1.84
CA THR A 344 -20.39 27.32 3.29
C THR A 344 -19.23 28.18 3.78
N GLY A 345 -18.09 28.13 3.09
CA GLY A 345 -16.85 28.78 3.52
C GLY A 345 -16.16 28.10 4.71
N GLU A 346 -16.64 26.94 5.16
CA GLU A 346 -16.05 26.20 6.29
C GLU A 346 -14.74 25.50 5.89
N GLU A 347 -13.69 25.69 6.69
CA GLU A 347 -12.35 25.18 6.36
C GLU A 347 -12.12 23.71 6.73
N ILE A 348 -12.88 23.17 7.68
CA ILE A 348 -12.69 21.80 8.18
C ILE A 348 -13.74 20.89 7.55
N GLY A 349 -13.28 19.87 6.84
CA GLY A 349 -14.17 18.86 6.26
C GLY A 349 -14.71 17.89 7.31
N PHE A 350 -15.68 17.06 6.93
CA PHE A 350 -16.28 16.07 7.80
C PHE A 350 -15.24 15.11 8.40
N SER A 351 -14.35 14.61 7.55
CA SER A 351 -13.29 13.65 7.90
C SER A 351 -12.01 14.31 8.39
N GLY A 352 -11.83 15.60 8.09
CA GLY A 352 -10.71 16.40 8.57
C GLY A 352 -9.45 16.24 7.72
N VAL A 353 -9.61 16.00 6.41
CA VAL A 353 -8.47 15.98 5.47
C VAL A 353 -7.78 17.35 5.52
N PRO A 354 -6.46 17.41 5.75
CA PRO A 354 -5.75 18.69 5.82
C PRO A 354 -5.83 19.49 4.51
N PRO A 355 -5.82 20.83 4.57
CA PRO A 355 -5.78 21.67 3.38
C PRO A 355 -4.71 21.23 2.39
N THR A 356 -5.13 20.90 1.17
CA THR A 356 -4.26 20.33 0.13
C THR A 356 -4.52 21.01 -1.21
N VAL A 357 -3.47 21.41 -1.92
CA VAL A 357 -3.56 22.14 -3.20
C VAL A 357 -2.45 21.72 -4.17
N MET A 358 -2.73 21.79 -5.48
CA MET A 358 -1.71 21.62 -6.51
C MET A 358 -0.80 22.84 -6.56
N VAL A 359 0.51 22.62 -6.57
CA VAL A 359 1.50 23.69 -6.70
C VAL A 359 2.56 23.33 -7.74
N GLN A 360 3.18 24.37 -8.30
CA GLN A 360 4.46 24.28 -8.98
C GLN A 360 5.55 24.74 -8.03
N CYS A 361 6.59 23.93 -7.84
CA CYS A 361 7.70 24.22 -6.95
C CYS A 361 9.04 23.95 -7.62
N LEU A 362 9.98 24.88 -7.51
CA LEU A 362 11.37 24.73 -7.96
C LEU A 362 12.27 24.81 -6.74
N HIS A 363 13.08 23.78 -6.51
CA HIS A 363 14.12 23.81 -5.50
C HIS A 363 15.21 22.79 -5.83
N GLN A 364 16.46 23.07 -5.42
CA GLN A 364 17.62 22.21 -5.69
C GLN A 364 17.61 20.89 -4.91
N GLU A 365 16.96 20.86 -3.74
CA GLU A 365 16.93 19.72 -2.82
C GLU A 365 15.93 18.63 -3.23
N PHE A 366 15.08 18.91 -4.21
CA PHE A 366 14.27 17.87 -4.82
C PHE A 366 15.14 16.92 -5.64
N HIS A 367 14.60 15.75 -6.02
CA HIS A 367 15.40 14.76 -6.71
C HIS A 367 15.54 15.09 -8.20
N HIS A 368 16.78 15.42 -8.61
CA HIS A 368 17.15 15.75 -9.99
C HIS A 368 18.30 14.83 -10.45
N PRO A 369 18.02 13.63 -10.99
CA PRO A 369 19.05 12.62 -11.28
C PRO A 369 20.09 13.08 -12.32
N ASN A 370 19.71 13.97 -13.24
CA ASN A 370 20.58 14.49 -14.29
C ASN A 370 21.27 15.82 -13.91
N GLY A 371 21.33 16.13 -12.61
CA GLY A 371 21.83 17.39 -12.10
C GLY A 371 20.76 18.49 -12.07
N TYR A 372 21.04 19.56 -11.31
CA TYR A 372 20.13 20.67 -11.13
C TYR A 372 20.68 21.96 -11.76
N ALA A 373 19.84 22.63 -12.54
CA ALA A 373 20.07 23.99 -13.00
C ALA A 373 18.81 24.82 -12.72
N CYS A 374 18.95 25.97 -12.05
CA CYS A 374 17.79 26.84 -11.75
C CYS A 374 17.14 27.32 -13.06
N SER A 375 16.15 26.55 -13.54
CA SER A 375 15.51 26.73 -14.83
C SER A 375 14.13 26.08 -14.80
N SER A 376 13.28 26.50 -15.74
CA SER A 376 11.91 26.01 -15.84
C SER A 376 11.78 24.50 -16.06
N LYS A 377 12.84 23.82 -16.53
CA LYS A 377 12.87 22.37 -16.73
C LYS A 377 12.88 21.55 -15.43
N HIS A 378 13.29 22.17 -14.32
CA HIS A 378 13.38 21.53 -13.01
C HIS A 378 12.23 21.94 -12.07
N VAL A 379 11.24 22.66 -12.59
CA VAL A 379 10.00 22.95 -11.86
C VAL A 379 9.25 21.62 -11.72
N LYS A 380 8.95 21.25 -10.48
CA LYS A 380 8.16 20.07 -10.15
C LYS A 380 6.73 20.48 -9.88
N ILE A 381 5.79 19.64 -10.29
CA ILE A 381 4.36 19.79 -10.00
C ILE A 381 4.01 18.72 -8.98
N GLY A 382 3.21 19.06 -7.97
CA GLY A 382 2.85 18.14 -6.91
C GLY A 382 1.77 18.69 -5.99
N SER A 383 1.38 17.90 -5.00
CA SER A 383 0.46 18.33 -3.95
C SER A 383 1.24 18.99 -2.83
N LEU A 384 0.72 20.11 -2.32
CA LEU A 384 1.16 20.76 -1.11
C LEU A 384 0.05 20.61 -0.08
N GLN A 385 0.29 19.80 0.95
CA GLN A 385 -0.65 19.54 2.03
C GLN A 385 -0.18 20.20 3.32
N LYS A 386 -1.10 20.74 4.11
CA LYS A 386 -0.77 21.39 5.38
C LYS A 386 -0.20 20.36 6.34
N PHE A 387 0.94 20.68 6.94
CA PHE A 387 1.51 19.86 8.00
C PHE A 387 0.65 20.04 9.27
N MET A 388 0.23 18.93 9.86
CA MET A 388 -0.63 18.93 11.04
C MET A 388 0.18 18.49 12.25
N ASN A 389 0.27 19.35 13.27
CA ASN A 389 0.84 18.98 14.56
C ASN A 389 0.06 17.79 15.13
N ASN A 390 0.80 16.73 15.49
CA ASN A 390 0.27 15.43 15.88
C ASN A 390 1.14 14.82 16.99
N ASP A 391 0.61 13.79 17.64
CA ASP A 391 1.21 13.06 18.75
C ASP A 391 1.56 11.61 18.36
N GLY A 392 1.80 11.36 17.07
CA GLY A 392 2.03 10.03 16.48
C GLY A 392 0.95 9.61 15.48
N ASN A 393 0.97 8.34 15.10
CA ASN A 393 -0.01 7.74 14.18
C ASN A 393 -0.75 6.56 14.85
N CYS A 394 -1.74 5.99 14.17
CA CYS A 394 -2.56 4.91 14.73
C CYS A 394 -1.85 3.56 14.92
N GLU A 395 -0.60 3.40 14.46
CA GLU A 395 0.22 2.20 14.76
C GLU A 395 0.76 2.24 16.19
N ASP A 396 0.91 3.44 16.77
CA ASP A 396 1.47 3.66 18.10
C ASP A 396 0.50 3.31 19.24
N ILE A 397 -0.81 3.25 18.95
CA ILE A 397 -1.87 3.08 19.96
C ILE A 397 -2.87 2.00 19.50
N GLY A 398 -3.28 1.13 20.42
CA GLY A 398 -4.27 0.10 20.13
C GLY A 398 -5.63 0.69 19.69
N PRO A 399 -6.30 0.10 18.69
CA PRO A 399 -7.47 0.70 18.04
C PRO A 399 -8.67 0.91 18.96
N GLY A 400 -8.76 0.14 20.06
CA GLY A 400 -9.81 0.31 21.07
C GLY A 400 -9.80 1.67 21.80
N ALA A 401 -8.70 2.43 21.72
CA ALA A 401 -8.60 3.76 22.33
C ALA A 401 -9.26 4.88 21.52
N PHE A 402 -9.57 4.65 20.24
CA PHE A 402 -10.06 5.69 19.35
C PHE A 402 -11.55 5.99 19.54
N PRO A 403 -11.98 7.26 19.55
CA PRO A 403 -13.40 7.60 19.60
C PRO A 403 -14.16 7.06 18.38
N VAL A 404 -15.38 6.56 18.61
CA VAL A 404 -16.24 5.98 17.55
C VAL A 404 -16.48 6.98 16.42
N GLU A 405 -16.82 8.22 16.76
CA GLU A 405 -17.09 9.26 15.78
C GLU A 405 -15.88 9.59 14.89
N GLU A 406 -14.66 9.55 15.44
CA GLU A 406 -13.44 9.83 14.68
C GLU A 406 -13.13 8.70 13.70
N VAL A 407 -13.37 7.44 14.08
CA VAL A 407 -13.23 6.30 13.15
C VAL A 407 -14.29 6.37 12.06
N HIS A 408 -15.55 6.63 12.41
CA HIS A 408 -16.66 6.74 11.45
C HIS A 408 -16.45 7.85 10.41
N LYS A 409 -15.84 8.96 10.81
CA LYS A 409 -15.44 10.03 9.90
C LYS A 409 -14.51 9.54 8.80
N ILE A 410 -13.53 8.71 9.15
CA ILE A 410 -12.57 8.14 8.20
C ILE A 410 -13.24 7.09 7.32
N THR A 411 -14.08 6.22 7.89
CA THR A 411 -14.76 5.16 7.12
C THR A 411 -15.64 5.73 6.02
N VAL A 412 -16.35 6.84 6.27
CA VAL A 412 -17.17 7.52 5.27
C VAL A 412 -16.35 7.98 4.07
N LEU A 413 -15.21 8.63 4.31
CA LEU A 413 -14.35 9.12 3.23
C LEU A 413 -13.70 7.96 2.46
N ASP A 414 -13.12 6.99 3.17
CA ASP A 414 -12.38 5.89 2.53
C ASP A 414 -13.29 4.97 1.73
N ILE A 415 -14.49 4.65 2.23
CA ILE A 415 -15.48 3.89 1.46
C ILE A 415 -15.88 4.68 0.21
N ARG A 416 -16.27 5.96 0.37
CA ARG A 416 -16.72 6.80 -0.74
C ARG A 416 -15.64 6.95 -1.83
N MET A 417 -14.38 7.03 -1.42
CA MET A 417 -13.25 7.22 -2.32
C MET A 417 -12.60 5.91 -2.74
N ALA A 418 -13.11 4.74 -2.30
CA ALA A 418 -12.52 3.42 -2.56
C ALA A 418 -11.00 3.40 -2.33
N ASN A 419 -10.56 3.80 -1.12
CA ASN A 419 -9.14 3.96 -0.81
C ASN A 419 -8.40 2.59 -0.86
N ALA A 420 -7.34 2.50 -1.69
CA ALA A 420 -6.55 1.28 -1.86
C ALA A 420 -5.35 1.16 -0.89
N ASP A 421 -5.18 2.13 0.01
CA ASP A 421 -4.01 2.16 0.90
C ASP A 421 -4.32 2.77 2.28
N ARG A 422 -5.51 2.55 2.82
CA ARG A 422 -5.79 2.98 4.20
C ARG A 422 -5.23 1.99 5.21
N HIS A 423 -4.05 2.32 5.74
CA HIS A 423 -3.47 1.66 6.92
C HIS A 423 -3.36 2.61 8.12
N ALA A 424 -3.08 2.06 9.30
CA ALA A 424 -2.99 2.82 10.55
C ALA A 424 -1.91 3.93 10.51
N GLY A 425 -0.78 3.70 9.84
CA GLY A 425 0.25 4.73 9.62
C GLY A 425 -0.23 5.96 8.82
N ASN A 426 -1.29 5.82 8.01
CA ASN A 426 -1.89 6.92 7.24
C ASN A 426 -2.97 7.69 8.03
N ILE A 427 -3.09 7.47 9.33
CA ILE A 427 -4.01 8.19 10.21
C ILE A 427 -3.21 8.77 11.38
N LEU A 428 -3.10 10.10 11.44
CA LEU A 428 -2.42 10.77 12.54
C LEU A 428 -3.33 10.90 13.75
N ILE A 429 -2.71 10.89 14.93
CA ILE A 429 -3.36 11.10 16.23
C ILE A 429 -3.02 12.49 16.72
N ARG A 430 -4.02 13.23 17.20
CA ARG A 430 -3.80 14.47 17.94
C ARG A 430 -4.57 14.46 19.25
N LYS A 431 -3.89 14.71 20.36
CA LYS A 431 -4.47 14.83 21.69
C LYS A 431 -4.77 16.29 21.98
N GLU A 432 -6.04 16.60 22.21
CA GLU A 432 -6.44 17.93 22.64
C GLU A 432 -6.16 18.13 24.15
N ALA A 433 -6.21 19.38 24.62
CA ALA A 433 -5.90 19.73 26.01
C ALA A 433 -6.76 18.98 27.05
N GLY A 434 -7.93 18.46 26.65
CA GLY A 434 -8.80 17.63 27.48
C GLY A 434 -8.52 16.11 27.41
N GLY A 435 -7.46 15.68 26.72
CA GLY A 435 -7.15 14.26 26.49
C GLY A 435 -7.99 13.59 25.41
N GLN A 436 -8.91 14.32 24.76
CA GLN A 436 -9.68 13.81 23.64
C GLN A 436 -8.77 13.58 22.43
N ILE A 437 -8.88 12.40 21.84
CA ILE A 437 -8.15 12.03 20.63
C ILE A 437 -8.95 12.51 19.42
N LYS A 438 -8.26 13.18 18.49
CA LYS A 438 -8.72 13.43 17.13
C LYS A 438 -7.89 12.62 16.14
N LEU A 439 -8.55 12.13 15.09
CA LEU A 439 -7.89 11.41 14.01
C LEU A 439 -7.83 12.29 12.77
N ILE A 440 -6.68 12.32 12.11
CA ILE A 440 -6.46 13.13 10.91
C ILE A 440 -6.04 12.20 9.78
N PRO A 441 -6.90 11.93 8.78
CA PRO A 441 -6.54 11.11 7.65
C PRO A 441 -5.56 11.87 6.76
N ILE A 442 -4.46 11.22 6.40
CA ILE A 442 -3.46 11.72 5.45
C ILE A 442 -3.23 10.67 4.35
N ASP A 443 -2.41 11.01 3.36
CA ASP A 443 -1.94 10.11 2.31
C ASP A 443 -3.06 9.43 1.49
N HIS A 444 -3.70 10.21 0.62
CA HIS A 444 -4.79 9.76 -0.24
C HIS A 444 -4.34 9.52 -1.68
N GLY A 445 -3.03 9.36 -1.92
CA GLY A 445 -2.46 9.15 -3.25
C GLY A 445 -3.02 7.95 -4.02
N TYR A 446 -3.61 6.97 -3.31
CA TYR A 446 -4.18 5.75 -3.87
C TYR A 446 -5.71 5.63 -3.73
N CYS A 447 -6.42 6.76 -3.57
CA CYS A 447 -7.88 6.79 -3.62
C CYS A 447 -8.41 6.95 -5.05
N LEU A 448 -9.69 6.66 -5.28
CA LEU A 448 -10.42 6.71 -6.57
C LEU A 448 -9.83 5.84 -7.69
N PRO A 449 -9.42 4.58 -7.42
CA PRO A 449 -8.90 3.70 -8.45
C PRO A 449 -9.95 3.43 -9.54
N ASP A 450 -9.51 2.99 -10.72
CA ASP A 450 -10.41 2.56 -11.80
C ASP A 450 -11.06 1.18 -11.55
N LYS A 451 -10.63 0.47 -10.51
CA LYS A 451 -11.11 -0.85 -10.07
C LYS A 451 -11.06 -0.96 -8.54
N PHE A 452 -11.88 -1.86 -7.98
CA PHE A 452 -11.95 -2.10 -6.54
C PHE A 452 -10.94 -3.13 -6.01
N GLU A 453 -10.21 -3.82 -6.90
CA GLU A 453 -9.35 -4.98 -6.60
C GLU A 453 -8.42 -4.81 -5.39
N ASP A 454 -7.76 -3.65 -5.26
CA ASP A 454 -6.78 -3.37 -4.19
C ASP A 454 -7.35 -2.51 -3.04
N CYS A 455 -8.67 -2.32 -2.96
CA CYS A 455 -9.30 -1.57 -1.86
C CYS A 455 -8.99 -2.20 -0.50
N THR A 456 -8.33 -1.45 0.39
CA THR A 456 -7.81 -1.99 1.65
C THR A 456 -8.07 -1.02 2.80
N PHE A 457 -8.74 -1.51 3.85
CA PHE A 457 -9.10 -0.75 5.04
C PHE A 457 -8.63 -1.46 6.33
N ASP A 458 -7.55 -0.96 6.94
CA ASP A 458 -7.10 -1.49 8.25
C ASP A 458 -8.15 -1.30 9.35
N TRP A 459 -8.90 -0.20 9.28
CA TRP A 459 -9.93 0.11 10.26
C TRP A 459 -11.08 -0.88 10.26
N LEU A 460 -11.22 -1.74 9.23
CA LEU A 460 -12.31 -2.70 9.10
C LEU A 460 -12.46 -3.55 10.38
N TYR A 461 -11.33 -3.94 10.97
CA TYR A 461 -11.33 -4.82 12.13
C TYR A 461 -11.42 -4.09 13.48
N TRP A 462 -11.39 -2.75 13.48
CA TRP A 462 -11.45 -1.95 14.70
C TRP A 462 -12.84 -2.07 15.38
N PRO A 463 -12.92 -2.04 16.72
CA PRO A 463 -14.19 -2.28 17.41
C PRO A 463 -15.29 -1.25 17.08
N GLN A 464 -14.91 -0.01 16.74
CA GLN A 464 -15.80 1.11 16.44
C GLN A 464 -16.63 0.86 15.17
N THR A 465 -16.13 0.07 14.22
CA THR A 465 -16.78 -0.15 12.92
C THR A 465 -17.96 -1.12 13.00
N ARG A 466 -18.09 -1.82 14.12
CA ARG A 466 -19.25 -2.67 14.42
C ARG A 466 -20.42 -1.89 15.01
N GLN A 467 -20.24 -0.59 15.27
CA GLN A 467 -21.30 0.29 15.73
C GLN A 467 -21.96 0.99 14.53
N PRO A 468 -23.28 1.16 14.51
CA PRO A 468 -23.96 1.89 13.44
C PRO A 468 -23.54 3.37 13.44
N TYR A 469 -23.59 4.00 12.27
CA TYR A 469 -23.35 5.43 12.14
C TYR A 469 -24.33 6.25 12.98
N SER A 470 -23.84 7.36 13.55
CA SER A 470 -24.72 8.32 14.23
C SER A 470 -25.71 8.95 13.25
N ARG A 471 -26.83 9.49 13.76
CA ARG A 471 -27.81 10.18 12.91
C ARG A 471 -27.18 11.34 12.14
N GLU A 472 -26.30 12.13 12.76
CA GLU A 472 -25.63 13.23 12.05
C GLU A 472 -24.72 12.72 10.92
N THR A 473 -24.10 11.55 11.11
CA THR A 473 -23.25 10.94 10.10
C THR A 473 -24.08 10.41 8.93
N VAL A 474 -25.24 9.80 9.21
CA VAL A 474 -26.20 9.37 8.18
C VAL A 474 -26.73 10.56 7.39
N ASP A 475 -27.08 11.66 8.07
CA ASP A 475 -27.55 12.89 7.40
C ASP A 475 -26.45 13.48 6.49
N TYR A 476 -25.19 13.48 6.94
CA TYR A 476 -24.05 13.85 6.11
C TYR A 476 -23.91 12.95 4.88
N ILE A 477 -23.92 11.61 5.06
CA ILE A 477 -23.83 10.65 3.96
C ILE A 477 -24.93 10.87 2.93
N ASN A 478 -26.16 11.10 3.38
CA ASN A 478 -27.31 11.33 2.50
C ASN A 478 -27.16 12.62 1.67
N SER A 479 -26.44 13.62 2.18
CA SER A 479 -26.20 14.89 1.49
C SER A 479 -25.17 14.82 0.35
N LEU A 480 -24.33 13.79 0.31
CA LEU A 480 -23.24 13.64 -0.69
C LEU A 480 -23.81 13.43 -2.10
N ASP A 481 -23.18 13.97 -3.15
CA ASP A 481 -23.70 13.90 -4.52
C ASP A 481 -22.56 13.71 -5.53
N ALA A 482 -22.42 12.47 -6.00
CA ALA A 482 -21.31 12.07 -6.86
C ALA A 482 -21.24 12.86 -8.18
N GLU A 483 -22.36 13.28 -8.78
CA GLU A 483 -22.31 14.06 -10.03
C GLU A 483 -21.79 15.47 -9.77
N ARG A 484 -22.29 16.12 -8.72
CA ARG A 484 -21.80 17.44 -8.32
C ARG A 484 -20.33 17.39 -7.92
N ASP A 485 -19.91 16.30 -7.30
CA ASP A 485 -18.53 16.07 -6.89
C ASP A 485 -17.58 15.90 -8.10
N ILE A 486 -18.01 15.17 -9.13
CA ILE A 486 -17.26 15.03 -10.39
C ILE A 486 -17.13 16.39 -11.09
N GLU A 487 -18.21 17.17 -11.16
CA GLU A 487 -18.17 18.54 -11.68
C GLU A 487 -17.23 19.43 -10.86
N LEU A 488 -17.25 19.30 -9.53
CA LEU A 488 -16.38 20.03 -8.63
C LEU A 488 -14.91 19.71 -8.87
N LEU A 489 -14.53 18.44 -8.99
CA LEU A 489 -13.15 18.06 -9.31
C LEU A 489 -12.69 18.66 -10.65
N LYS A 490 -13.57 18.67 -11.65
CA LYS A 490 -13.30 19.30 -12.95
C LYS A 490 -13.07 20.81 -12.82
N LEU A 491 -13.82 21.50 -11.95
CA LEU A 491 -13.60 22.92 -11.65
C LEU A 491 -12.23 23.17 -11.01
N TYR A 492 -11.76 22.26 -10.16
CA TYR A 492 -10.41 22.29 -9.56
C TYR A 492 -9.31 21.81 -10.52
N GLY A 493 -9.67 21.39 -11.73
CA GLY A 493 -8.74 21.08 -12.80
C GLY A 493 -8.42 19.61 -13.00
N TRP A 494 -9.13 18.71 -12.32
CA TRP A 494 -9.02 17.27 -12.57
C TRP A 494 -10.26 16.77 -13.30
N ASP A 495 -10.12 16.57 -14.62
CA ASP A 495 -11.12 15.86 -15.43
C ASP A 495 -10.94 14.35 -15.18
N ILE A 496 -11.60 13.88 -14.12
CA ILE A 496 -11.46 12.51 -13.62
C ILE A 496 -11.79 11.49 -14.73
N PRO A 497 -10.94 10.46 -14.93
CA PRO A 497 -11.21 9.42 -15.92
C PRO A 497 -12.56 8.73 -15.68
N LEU A 498 -13.25 8.34 -16.76
CA LEU A 498 -14.60 7.74 -16.69
C LEU A 498 -14.69 6.59 -15.68
N GLN A 499 -13.69 5.71 -15.66
CA GLN A 499 -13.67 4.56 -14.75
C GLN A 499 -13.51 4.98 -13.28
N CYS A 500 -12.64 5.96 -12.99
CA CYS A 500 -12.51 6.51 -11.63
C CYS A 500 -13.79 7.25 -11.20
N ALA A 501 -14.45 7.97 -12.12
CA ALA A 501 -15.75 8.60 -11.87
C ALA A 501 -16.83 7.58 -11.55
N ARG A 502 -16.84 6.44 -12.27
CA ARG A 502 -17.72 5.30 -12.00
C ARG A 502 -17.47 4.71 -10.61
N THR A 503 -16.21 4.52 -10.21
CA THR A 503 -15.85 4.09 -8.84
C THR A 503 -16.46 5.02 -7.79
N LEU A 504 -16.36 6.34 -7.95
CA LEU A 504 -16.95 7.31 -7.03
C LEU A 504 -18.48 7.20 -6.95
N ARG A 505 -19.15 7.04 -8.11
CA ARG A 505 -20.62 6.88 -8.19
C ARG A 505 -21.08 5.61 -7.47
N ILE A 506 -20.46 4.48 -7.79
CA ILE A 506 -20.79 3.18 -7.21
C ILE A 506 -20.53 3.19 -5.70
N SER A 507 -19.38 3.71 -5.27
CA SER A 507 -19.01 3.78 -3.84
C SER A 507 -19.95 4.69 -3.04
N THR A 508 -20.32 5.84 -3.60
CA THR A 508 -21.29 6.76 -2.97
C THR A 508 -22.67 6.12 -2.89
N MET A 509 -23.09 5.41 -3.93
CA MET A 509 -24.36 4.68 -3.97
C MET A 509 -24.40 3.56 -2.93
N LEU A 510 -23.33 2.76 -2.84
CA LEU A 510 -23.18 1.69 -1.85
C LEU A 510 -23.27 2.25 -0.43
N LEU A 511 -22.53 3.33 -0.15
CA LEU A 511 -22.54 3.95 1.16
C LEU A 511 -23.95 4.42 1.56
N LYS A 512 -24.65 5.14 0.66
CA LYS A 512 -26.03 5.60 0.91
C LYS A 512 -27.01 4.45 1.10
N LYS A 513 -26.99 3.46 0.21
CA LYS A 513 -27.89 2.31 0.28
C LYS A 513 -27.62 1.43 1.50
N GLY A 514 -26.36 1.31 1.92
CA GLY A 514 -25.96 0.57 3.11
C GLY A 514 -26.46 1.24 4.38
N VAL A 515 -26.25 2.56 4.53
CA VAL A 515 -26.73 3.27 5.74
C VAL A 515 -28.25 3.35 5.82
N ALA A 516 -28.94 3.44 4.68
CA ALA A 516 -30.40 3.39 4.64
C ALA A 516 -30.97 2.06 5.18
N ARG A 517 -30.17 0.98 5.13
CA ARG A 517 -30.49 -0.35 5.66
C ARG A 517 -29.93 -0.61 7.07
N GLY A 518 -29.39 0.42 7.72
CA GLY A 518 -28.81 0.28 9.06
C GLY A 518 -27.51 -0.52 9.09
N LEU A 519 -26.85 -0.73 7.95
CA LEU A 519 -25.58 -1.45 7.91
C LEU A 519 -24.47 -0.64 8.61
N THR A 520 -23.60 -1.37 9.30
CA THR A 520 -22.45 -0.80 10.01
C THR A 520 -21.32 -0.45 9.04
N PRO A 521 -20.37 0.42 9.43
CA PRO A 521 -19.15 0.65 8.64
C PRO A 521 -18.41 -0.64 8.30
N TYR A 522 -18.39 -1.62 9.21
CA TYR A 522 -17.82 -2.94 8.96
C TYR A 522 -18.54 -3.65 7.81
N ALA A 523 -19.86 -3.75 7.86
CA ALA A 523 -20.64 -4.45 6.83
C ALA A 523 -20.48 -3.80 5.45
N ILE A 524 -20.49 -2.47 5.38
CA ILE A 524 -20.30 -1.73 4.11
C ILE A 524 -18.85 -1.87 3.62
N GLY A 525 -17.85 -1.71 4.50
CA GLY A 525 -16.44 -1.86 4.15
C GLY A 525 -16.08 -3.27 3.68
N SER A 526 -16.69 -4.31 4.27
CA SER A 526 -16.50 -5.71 3.86
C SER A 526 -17.06 -6.02 2.47
N ILE A 527 -18.00 -5.23 1.95
CA ILE A 527 -18.48 -5.37 0.56
C ILE A 527 -17.43 -4.86 -0.43
N VAL A 528 -16.64 -3.86 -0.03
CA VAL A 528 -15.64 -3.19 -0.88
C VAL A 528 -14.32 -3.95 -0.89
N CYS A 529 -13.88 -4.47 0.26
CA CYS A 529 -12.60 -5.16 0.39
C CYS A 529 -12.69 -6.64 0.02
N ARG A 530 -11.68 -7.16 -0.69
CA ARG A 530 -11.52 -8.60 -0.91
C ARG A 530 -11.14 -9.31 0.40
N GLU A 531 -11.69 -10.51 0.61
CA GLU A 531 -11.28 -11.37 1.75
C GLU A 531 -9.84 -11.89 1.60
N ASN A 532 -9.43 -12.13 0.34
CA ASN A 532 -8.09 -12.54 -0.04
C ASN A 532 -7.86 -12.23 -1.52
N LEU A 533 -6.61 -12.30 -1.97
CA LEU A 533 -6.22 -11.93 -3.34
C LEU A 533 -6.90 -12.76 -4.45
N ASN A 534 -7.48 -13.92 -4.13
CA ASN A 534 -8.05 -14.84 -5.11
C ASN A 534 -9.58 -14.81 -5.15
N LYS A 535 -10.23 -14.07 -4.26
CA LYS A 535 -11.69 -13.98 -4.18
C LYS A 535 -12.09 -12.51 -4.38
N GLU A 536 -12.88 -12.28 -5.41
CA GLU A 536 -13.48 -10.98 -5.69
C GLU A 536 -14.30 -10.49 -4.49
N SER A 537 -14.32 -9.18 -4.31
CA SER A 537 -15.17 -8.54 -3.32
C SER A 537 -16.63 -8.53 -3.80
N VAL A 538 -17.58 -8.38 -2.87
CA VAL A 538 -19.00 -8.34 -3.23
C VAL A 538 -19.30 -7.17 -4.19
N ILE A 539 -18.59 -6.05 -4.07
CA ILE A 539 -18.75 -4.94 -5.02
C ILE A 539 -18.26 -5.29 -6.43
N GLU A 540 -17.21 -6.10 -6.55
CA GLU A 540 -16.72 -6.59 -7.85
C GLU A 540 -17.70 -7.60 -8.45
N GLU A 541 -18.27 -8.49 -7.64
CA GLU A 541 -19.34 -9.42 -8.06
C GLU A 541 -20.56 -8.64 -8.59
N ILE A 542 -21.02 -7.62 -7.85
CA ILE A 542 -22.11 -6.73 -8.29
C ILE A 542 -21.79 -6.08 -9.64
N ILE A 543 -20.55 -5.61 -9.82
CA ILE A 543 -20.10 -4.98 -11.07
C ILE A 543 -20.08 -6.00 -12.22
N SER A 544 -19.56 -7.20 -12.00
CA SER A 544 -19.53 -8.26 -13.01
C SER A 544 -20.94 -8.71 -13.39
N GLU A 545 -21.83 -8.92 -12.41
CA GLU A 545 -23.23 -9.30 -12.66
C GLU A 545 -23.96 -8.25 -13.52
N ALA A 546 -23.71 -6.96 -13.27
CA ALA A 546 -24.27 -5.88 -14.07
C ALA A 546 -23.70 -5.83 -15.49
N GLN A 547 -22.40 -6.13 -15.65
CA GLN A 547 -21.75 -6.23 -16.95
C GLN A 547 -22.28 -7.43 -17.76
N ASP A 548 -22.49 -8.58 -17.12
CA ASP A 548 -23.00 -9.79 -17.77
C ASP A 548 -24.49 -9.65 -18.15
N SER A 549 -25.25 -8.90 -17.35
CA SER A 549 -26.68 -8.64 -17.61
C SER A 549 -26.93 -7.67 -18.78
N LEU A 550 -25.90 -6.92 -19.22
CA LEU A 550 -26.04 -5.84 -20.20
C LEU A 550 -25.11 -6.05 -21.41
N GLY A 551 -25.64 -5.88 -22.63
CA GLY A 551 -24.84 -6.05 -23.86
C GLY A 551 -23.75 -4.96 -24.05
N PRO A 552 -22.74 -5.22 -24.89
CA PRO A 552 -21.66 -4.26 -25.16
C PRO A 552 -22.17 -2.98 -25.83
N GLY A 553 -21.71 -1.81 -25.35
CA GLY A 553 -21.98 -0.49 -25.96
C GLY A 553 -23.16 0.30 -25.39
N MET A 554 -23.65 -0.07 -24.20
CA MET A 554 -24.75 0.62 -23.53
C MET A 554 -24.34 1.91 -22.81
N ASP A 555 -25.32 2.77 -22.59
CA ASP A 555 -25.19 4.06 -21.90
C ASP A 555 -24.81 3.89 -20.42
N GLU A 556 -23.99 4.81 -19.90
CA GLU A 556 -23.49 4.78 -18.52
C GLU A 556 -24.62 4.83 -17.48
N SER A 557 -25.70 5.56 -17.77
CA SER A 557 -26.85 5.63 -16.85
C SER A 557 -27.53 4.28 -16.68
N ALA A 558 -27.77 3.57 -17.79
CA ALA A 558 -28.39 2.25 -17.76
C ALA A 558 -27.51 1.22 -17.03
N PHE A 559 -26.19 1.33 -17.18
CA PHE A 559 -25.25 0.50 -16.42
C PHE A 559 -25.35 0.75 -14.91
N LEU A 560 -25.34 2.02 -14.49
CA LEU A 560 -25.45 2.39 -13.07
C LEU A 560 -26.82 2.04 -12.46
N ASP A 561 -27.90 2.11 -13.24
CA ASP A 561 -29.23 1.67 -12.81
C ASP A 561 -29.27 0.15 -12.56
N SER A 562 -28.62 -0.63 -13.42
CA SER A 562 -28.47 -2.09 -13.23
C SER A 562 -27.66 -2.41 -11.97
N ILE A 563 -26.52 -1.73 -11.78
CA ILE A 563 -25.71 -1.82 -10.55
C ILE A 563 -26.58 -1.53 -9.32
N SER A 564 -27.39 -0.45 -9.35
CA SER A 564 -28.27 -0.09 -8.23
C SER A 564 -29.23 -1.22 -7.86
N GLN A 565 -29.86 -1.87 -8.84
CA GLN A 565 -30.83 -2.95 -8.61
C GLN A 565 -30.17 -4.24 -8.09
N ILE A 566 -29.04 -4.62 -8.66
CA ILE A 566 -28.26 -5.79 -8.22
C ILE A 566 -27.74 -5.54 -6.80
N MET A 567 -27.21 -4.34 -6.54
CA MET A 567 -26.75 -3.94 -5.22
C MET A 567 -27.87 -3.99 -4.18
N ASP A 568 -29.09 -3.53 -4.49
CA ASP A 568 -30.22 -3.67 -3.57
C ASP A 568 -30.47 -5.14 -3.19
N SER A 569 -30.43 -6.06 -4.16
CA SER A 569 -30.62 -7.50 -3.93
C SER A 569 -29.52 -8.12 -3.04
N HIS A 570 -28.28 -7.65 -3.15
CA HIS A 570 -27.17 -8.08 -2.30
C HIS A 570 -27.29 -7.49 -0.89
N LEU A 571 -27.61 -6.20 -0.77
CA LEU A 571 -27.73 -5.52 0.52
C LEU A 571 -28.93 -6.00 1.34
N ASP A 572 -30.06 -6.34 0.70
CA ASP A 572 -31.25 -6.86 1.38
C ASP A 572 -30.99 -8.21 2.07
N LYS A 573 -30.02 -9.00 1.60
CA LYS A 573 -29.59 -10.25 2.26
C LYS A 573 -28.79 -10.01 3.54
N LEU A 574 -28.21 -8.82 3.68
CA LEU A 574 -27.35 -8.42 4.81
C LEU A 574 -28.10 -7.59 5.86
N ALA A 575 -29.22 -6.99 5.48
CA ALA A 575 -30.11 -6.30 6.40
C ALA A 575 -30.91 -7.34 7.21
N ILE A 576 -30.69 -7.38 8.53
CA ILE A 576 -31.44 -8.21 9.49
C ILE A 576 -32.44 -7.35 10.24
#